data_AF-A0A8S3KP65-F1
#
_entry.id   AF-A0A8S3KP65-F1
#
_cell.length_a   1.000
_cell.length_b   1.000
_cell.length_c   1.000
_cell.angle_alpha   90.00
_cell.angle_beta   90.00
_cell.angle_gamma   90.00
#
_symmetry.space_group_name_H-M   'P 1'
#
loop_
_entity.id
_entity.type
_entity.pdbx_description
1 polymer ?
#
loop_
_entity_poly.entity_id
_entity_poly.type
_entity_poly.pdbx_seq_one_letter_code
_entity_poly.pdbx_strand_id
1 'polypeptide(L)'
;CPQRYNLSCITVLPNCQRRGYGRFLIELSYLLSQKEGQVGTPERPLSTLGAQTYEAYWKIKIVEQLLNCFNENKQKCLLKTIMHETGMAIDDIIETLQNLGVLTMKSNG
;
A
#
# COMPACT_ATOMS: atom_id res chain seq x y z
N CYS A 1 10.84 2.45 -14.26
CA CYS A 1 10.62 0.99 -14.10
C CYS A 1 9.25 0.65 -14.67
N PRO A 2 9.08 -0.47 -15.38
CA PRO A 2 7.77 -0.92 -15.83
C PRO A 2 6.84 -1.08 -14.60
N GLN A 3 5.61 -0.62 -14.73
CA GLN A 3 4.60 -0.73 -13.68
C GLN A 3 4.26 -2.21 -13.53
N ARG A 4 4.60 -2.81 -12.38
CA ARG A 4 4.35 -4.23 -12.10
C ARG A 4 3.01 -4.35 -11.39
N TYR A 5 2.06 -4.97 -12.06
CA TYR A 5 0.79 -5.31 -11.44
C TYR A 5 0.93 -6.60 -10.63
N ASN A 6 0.74 -6.52 -9.32
CA ASN A 6 0.72 -7.71 -8.45
C ASN A 6 -0.66 -8.37 -8.39
N LEU A 7 -1.68 -7.68 -8.88
CA LEU A 7 -3.04 -8.15 -8.94
C LEU A 7 -3.73 -7.58 -10.18
N SER A 8 -4.28 -8.46 -11.02
CA SER A 8 -5.15 -8.07 -12.14
C SER A 8 -6.59 -7.86 -11.71
N CYS A 9 -7.22 -8.86 -11.09
CA CYS A 9 -8.60 -8.77 -10.62
C CYS A 9 -8.76 -9.49 -9.27
N ILE A 10 -9.60 -8.90 -8.42
CA ILE A 10 -10.01 -9.46 -7.14
C ILE A 10 -11.51 -9.37 -7.02
N THR A 11 -12.13 -10.44 -6.52
CA THR A 11 -13.56 -10.45 -6.24
C THR A 11 -13.81 -11.22 -4.95
N VAL A 12 -14.63 -10.62 -4.09
CA VAL A 12 -15.23 -11.32 -2.94
C VAL A 12 -16.67 -11.63 -3.31
N LEU A 13 -17.05 -12.91 -3.19
CA LEU A 13 -18.42 -13.34 -3.46
C LEU A 13 -19.44 -12.49 -2.69
N PRO A 14 -20.59 -12.11 -3.28
CA PRO A 14 -21.54 -11.18 -2.66
C PRO A 14 -21.97 -11.56 -1.24
N ASN A 15 -22.22 -12.85 -0.99
CA ASN A 15 -22.59 -13.39 0.32
C ASN A 15 -21.48 -13.33 1.38
N CYS A 16 -20.23 -13.10 0.96
CA CYS A 16 -19.05 -13.03 1.80
C CYS A 16 -18.51 -11.59 1.95
N GLN A 17 -19.12 -10.60 1.30
CA GLN A 17 -18.68 -9.20 1.41
C GLN A 17 -18.84 -8.65 2.84
N ARG A 18 -18.07 -7.59 3.15
CA ARG A 18 -18.06 -6.90 4.46
C ARG A 18 -17.63 -7.76 5.66
N ARG A 19 -17.00 -8.93 5.42
CA ARG A 19 -16.43 -9.81 6.45
C ARG A 19 -14.89 -9.74 6.55
N GLY A 20 -14.27 -8.76 5.90
CA GLY A 20 -12.81 -8.58 5.89
C GLY A 20 -12.05 -9.36 4.83
N TYR A 21 -12.69 -10.25 4.07
CA TYR A 21 -11.99 -11.06 3.04
C TYR A 21 -11.32 -10.21 1.95
N GLY A 22 -11.88 -9.07 1.57
CA GLY A 22 -11.24 -8.17 0.60
C GLY A 22 -9.89 -7.66 1.08
N ARG A 23 -9.84 -7.18 2.33
CA ARG A 23 -8.59 -6.75 2.98
C ARG A 23 -7.59 -7.90 3.10
N PHE A 24 -8.07 -9.10 3.46
CA PHE A 24 -7.23 -10.29 3.58
C PHE A 24 -6.57 -10.68 2.25
N LEU A 25 -7.35 -10.68 1.16
CA LEU A 25 -6.83 -11.01 -0.17
C LEU A 25 -5.84 -9.94 -0.69
N ILE A 26 -6.09 -8.66 -0.38
CA ILE A 26 -5.13 -7.58 -0.68
C ILE A 26 -3.83 -7.79 0.10
N GLU A 27 -3.91 -8.06 1.41
CA GLU A 27 -2.72 -8.38 2.23
C GLU A 27 -1.92 -9.54 1.63
N LEU A 28 -2.60 -10.61 1.24
CA LEU A 28 -1.96 -11.76 0.61
C LEU A 28 -1.22 -11.37 -0.69
N SER A 29 -1.81 -10.51 -1.53
CA SER A 29 -1.16 -10.04 -2.77
C SER A 29 0.14 -9.27 -2.51
N TYR A 30 0.17 -8.45 -1.45
CA TYR A 30 1.38 -7.71 -1.07
C TYR A 30 2.41 -8.63 -0.41
N LEU A 31 2.00 -9.59 0.42
CA LEU A 31 2.91 -10.59 0.99
C LEU A 31 3.62 -11.41 -0.09
N LEU A 32 2.92 -11.75 -1.19
CA LEU A 32 3.54 -12.39 -2.35
C LEU A 32 4.58 -11.47 -3.01
N SER A 33 4.22 -10.20 -3.21
CA SER A 33 5.12 -9.17 -3.76
C SER A 33 6.42 -9.07 -2.94
N GLN A 34 6.29 -9.03 -1.61
CA GLN A 34 7.43 -9.02 -0.68
C GLN A 34 8.27 -10.29 -0.77
N LYS A 35 7.63 -11.47 -0.82
CA LYS A 35 8.32 -12.75 -0.95
C LYS A 35 9.11 -12.87 -2.25
N GLU A 36 8.61 -12.25 -3.32
CA GLU A 36 9.29 -12.16 -4.62
C GLU A 36 10.38 -11.09 -4.67
N GLY A 37 10.54 -10.28 -3.61
CA GLY A 37 11.47 -9.15 -3.58
C GLY A 37 11.10 -8.03 -4.54
N GLN A 38 9.84 -7.94 -4.95
CA GLN A 38 9.37 -7.04 -6.00
C GLN A 38 8.19 -6.22 -5.52
N VAL A 39 8.23 -4.91 -5.79
CA VAL A 39 7.11 -4.03 -5.47
C VAL A 39 6.00 -4.16 -6.51
N GLY A 40 4.75 -3.95 -6.08
CA GLY A 40 3.58 -4.06 -6.94
C GLY A 40 2.49 -3.03 -6.61
N THR A 41 1.58 -2.89 -7.56
CA THR A 41 0.38 -2.05 -7.49
C THR A 41 -0.78 -2.82 -8.15
N PRO A 42 -2.05 -2.61 -7.79
CA PRO A 42 -3.15 -3.24 -8.54
C PRO A 42 -3.30 -2.67 -9.95
N GLU A 43 -3.84 -3.48 -10.86
CA GLU A 43 -4.28 -3.01 -12.18
C GLU A 43 -5.41 -1.96 -12.04
N ARG A 44 -5.37 -0.92 -12.87
CA ARG A 44 -6.37 0.18 -12.89
C ARG A 44 -7.19 0.08 -14.19
N PRO A 45 -8.49 0.44 -14.19
CA PRO A 45 -9.25 1.09 -13.11
C PRO A 45 -9.74 0.12 -12.02
N LEU A 46 -9.77 0.59 -10.78
CA LEU A 46 -10.36 -0.13 -9.65
C LEU A 46 -11.89 0.05 -9.63
N SER A 47 -12.61 -0.97 -9.16
CA SER A 47 -14.04 -0.82 -8.82
C SER A 47 -14.20 0.15 -7.63
N THR A 48 -15.38 0.77 -7.46
CA THR A 48 -15.62 1.70 -6.34
C THR A 48 -15.33 1.05 -4.98
N LEU A 49 -15.76 -0.20 -4.79
CA LEU A 49 -15.48 -0.95 -3.56
C LEU A 49 -14.00 -1.32 -3.44
N GLY A 50 -13.36 -1.68 -4.56
CA GLY A 50 -11.93 -1.95 -4.62
C GLY A 50 -11.10 -0.74 -4.21
N ALA A 51 -11.37 0.43 -4.78
CA ALA A 51 -10.69 1.68 -4.48
C ALA A 51 -10.77 2.03 -2.99
N GLN A 52 -11.97 1.98 -2.39
CA GLN A 52 -12.14 2.22 -0.95
C GLN A 52 -11.38 1.21 -0.08
N THR A 53 -11.35 -0.07 -0.51
CA THR A 53 -10.66 -1.11 0.25
C THR A 53 -9.14 -0.95 0.18
N TYR A 54 -8.60 -0.62 -1.01
CA TYR A 54 -7.18 -0.34 -1.21
C TYR A 54 -6.74 0.92 -0.46
N GLU A 55 -7.50 2.00 -0.54
CA GLU A 55 -7.20 3.24 0.19
C GLU A 55 -7.14 3.02 1.71
N ALA A 56 -8.13 2.32 2.26
CA ALA A 56 -8.14 1.98 3.68
C ALA A 56 -6.95 1.07 4.06
N TYR A 57 -6.64 0.09 3.21
CA TYR A 57 -5.52 -0.81 3.40
C TYR A 57 -4.17 -0.07 3.42
N TRP A 58 -3.91 0.76 2.41
CA TRP A 58 -2.67 1.51 2.27
C TRP A 58 -2.46 2.49 3.42
N LYS A 59 -3.52 3.22 3.81
CA LYS A 59 -3.46 4.15 4.96
C LYS A 59 -3.03 3.43 6.23
N ILE A 60 -3.65 2.29 6.53
CA ILE A 60 -3.30 1.49 7.72
C ILE A 60 -1.84 1.01 7.64
N LYS A 61 -1.43 0.41 6.52
CA LYS A 61 -0.08 -0.11 6.37
C LYS A 61 1.00 0.95 6.48
N ILE A 62 0.79 2.12 5.88
CA ILE A 62 1.76 3.20 5.95
C ILE A 62 1.85 3.76 7.36
N VAL A 63 0.73 3.95 8.06
CA VAL A 63 0.74 4.38 9.47
C VAL A 63 1.44 3.36 10.36
N GLU A 64 1.18 2.06 10.18
CA GLU A 64 1.89 0.99 10.90
C GLU A 64 3.41 1.09 10.68
N GLN A 65 3.87 1.29 9.45
CA GLN A 65 5.30 1.43 9.16
C GLN A 65 5.92 2.70 9.75
N LEU A 66 5.20 3.82 9.74
CA LEU A 66 5.66 5.07 10.37
C LEU A 66 5.76 4.91 11.90
N LEU A 67 4.80 4.23 12.53
CA LEU A 67 4.83 3.92 13.96
C LEU A 67 5.99 2.99 14.31
N ASN A 68 6.28 1.98 13.47
CA ASN A 68 7.44 1.11 13.66
C ASN A 68 8.75 1.90 13.60
N CYS A 69 8.90 2.77 12.60
CA CYS A 69 10.04 3.69 12.49
C CYS A 69 10.19 4.57 13.74
N PHE A 70 9.08 5.09 14.28
CA PHE A 70 9.08 5.89 15.50
C PHE A 70 9.51 5.08 16.74
N ASN A 71 8.94 3.89 16.93
CA ASN A 71 9.23 3.02 18.07
C ASN A 71 10.68 2.53 18.10
N GLU A 72 11.30 2.36 16.93
CA GLU A 72 12.72 2.01 16.80
C GLU A 72 13.67 3.20 16.99
N ASN A 73 13.16 4.37 17.38
CA ASN A 73 13.91 5.63 17.51
C ASN A 73 14.65 6.02 16.21
N LYS A 74 14.14 5.62 15.04
CA LYS A 74 14.72 6.02 13.76
C LYS A 74 14.39 7.49 13.51
N GLN A 75 15.42 8.34 13.47
CA GLN A 75 15.26 9.76 13.13
C GLN A 75 14.69 9.98 11.71
N LYS A 76 14.85 9.01 10.81
CA LYS A 76 14.39 9.08 9.42
C LYS A 76 13.80 7.74 8.99
N CYS A 77 12.59 7.78 8.43
CA CYS A 77 11.96 6.63 7.78
C CYS A 77 12.11 6.82 6.26
N LEU A 78 12.98 6.03 5.62
CA LEU A 78 13.22 6.16 4.18
C LEU A 78 12.05 5.56 3.40
N LEU A 79 11.64 6.22 2.32
CA LEU A 79 10.58 5.72 1.43
C LEU A 79 10.91 4.33 0.86
N LYS A 80 12.19 4.08 0.57
CA LYS A 80 12.69 2.76 0.16
C LYS A 80 12.45 1.67 1.21
N THR A 81 12.55 2.01 2.50
CA THR A 81 12.25 1.07 3.59
C THR A 81 10.76 0.74 3.58
N ILE A 82 9.88 1.74 3.48
CA ILE A 82 8.42 1.50 3.41
C ILE A 82 8.08 0.63 2.20
N MET A 83 8.68 0.89 1.04
CA MET A 83 8.50 0.05 -0.16
C MET A 83 8.90 -1.41 0.07
N HIS A 84 10.05 -1.63 0.70
CA HIS A 84 10.54 -2.98 1.02
C HIS A 84 9.63 -3.69 2.04
N GLU A 85 9.29 -3.01 3.13
CA GLU A 85 8.48 -3.56 4.23
C GLU A 85 7.00 -3.73 3.92
N THR A 86 6.50 -3.17 2.81
CA THR A 86 5.10 -3.29 2.40
C THR A 86 4.90 -3.97 1.05
N GLY A 87 5.94 -4.04 0.22
CA GLY A 87 5.81 -4.48 -1.17
C GLY A 87 5.02 -3.50 -2.06
N MET A 88 4.70 -2.29 -1.56
CA MET A 88 3.94 -1.29 -2.30
C MET A 88 4.83 -0.52 -3.28
N ALA A 89 4.26 -0.19 -4.44
CA ALA A 89 4.86 0.74 -5.38
C ALA A 89 5.00 2.15 -4.74
N ILE A 90 6.03 2.87 -5.16
CA ILE A 90 6.34 4.21 -4.64
C ILE A 90 5.19 5.20 -4.87
N ASP A 91 4.53 5.10 -6.03
CA ASP A 91 3.44 6.00 -6.40
C ASP A 91 2.24 5.85 -5.45
N ASP A 92 1.86 4.61 -5.10
CA ASP A 92 0.78 4.35 -4.14
C ASP A 92 1.14 4.86 -2.74
N ILE A 93 2.41 4.78 -2.34
CA ILE A 93 2.88 5.32 -1.05
C ILE A 93 2.81 6.84 -1.04
N ILE A 94 3.29 7.50 -2.10
CA ILE A 94 3.23 8.98 -2.23
C ILE A 94 1.78 9.45 -2.23
N GLU A 95 0.93 8.82 -3.05
CA GLU A 95 -0.51 9.11 -3.12
C GLU A 95 -1.15 8.98 -1.73
N THR A 96 -0.83 7.90 -1.00
CA THR A 96 -1.38 7.69 0.34
C THR A 96 -0.87 8.71 1.36
N LEU A 97 0.42 9.07 1.35
CA LEU A 97 0.98 10.09 2.24
C LEU A 97 0.40 11.48 1.96
N GLN A 98 0.12 11.80 0.69
CA GLN A 98 -0.59 13.00 0.28
C GLN A 98 -2.03 12.99 0.80
N ASN A 99 -2.75 11.87 0.64
CA ASN A 99 -4.12 11.69 1.13
C ASN A 99 -4.23 11.73 2.67
N LEU A 100 -3.15 11.41 3.38
CA LEU A 100 -3.05 11.54 4.83
C LEU A 100 -2.66 12.97 5.28
N GLY A 101 -2.26 13.85 4.36
CA GLY A 101 -1.82 15.21 4.68
C GLY A 101 -0.49 15.29 5.42
N VAL A 102 0.34 14.25 5.34
CA VAL A 102 1.61 14.15 6.09
C VAL A 102 2.85 14.37 5.21
N LEU A 103 2.65 14.66 3.92
CA LEU A 103 3.73 14.85 2.95
C LEU A 103 4.01 16.32 2.69
N THR A 104 5.26 16.75 2.90
CA THR A 104 5.73 18.11 2.58
C THR A 104 6.83 18.02 1.54
N MET A 105 6.65 18.70 0.40
CA MET A 105 7.67 18.80 -0.64
C MET A 105 8.63 19.93 -0.29
N LYS A 106 9.92 19.62 -0.14
CA LYS A 106 10.97 20.65 -0.15
C LYS A 106 11.42 20.84 -1.59
N SER A 107 11.13 22.00 -2.17
CA SER A 107 11.73 22.40 -3.45
C SER A 107 13.20 22.68 -3.19
N ASN A 108 14.10 21.82 -3.68
CA ASN A 108 15.52 22.16 -3.75
C ASN A 108 15.67 23.17 -4.89
N GLY A 109 15.94 24.43 -4.52
CA GLY A 109 16.33 25.47 -5.47
C GLY A 109 17.69 25.20 -6.09
#